data_AF-A0A1R1XHG5-F1
#
_entry.id   AF-A0A1R1XHG5-F1
#
_cell.length_a   1.000
_cell.length_b   1.000
_cell.length_c   1.000
_cell.angle_alpha   90.00
_cell.angle_beta   90.00
_cell.angle_gamma   90.00
#
_symmetry.space_group_name_H-M   'P 1'
#
loop_
_entity.id
_entity.type
_entity.pdbx_description
1 polymer ?
#
loop_
_entity_poly.entity_id
_entity_poly.type
_entity_poly.pdbx_seq_one_letter_code
_entity_poly.pdbx_strand_id
1 'polypeptide(L)'
;MKNIINNISKLHSSLSTGRYQKSTILSLVASEFSPSQLSSFGFEFSRTQFNTAKQKASEDQFTLDDYQRHIPKSRSAVGQTVVDLVKSYLHRYSQPSSITGRRVGEDINGIGTPVIYLTQTKSYIYHQLLKENPGLKLGPSTFYNVCPKNFKKPIKRTDMCKLCVAESKVEKMYRSAVSSHGINSERARKIMKTYQDYNDCY
;
A
#
# COMPACT_ATOMS: atom_id res chain seq x y z
N MET A 1 -18.98 -32.45 43.45
CA MET A 1 -18.27 -32.34 42.14
C MET A 1 -19.09 -32.84 40.95
N LYS A 2 -19.70 -34.03 40.97
CA LYS A 2 -20.44 -34.59 39.81
C LYS A 2 -21.51 -33.66 39.20
N ASN A 3 -22.27 -32.92 40.03
CA ASN A 3 -23.28 -31.97 39.54
C ASN A 3 -22.68 -30.79 38.76
N ILE A 4 -21.52 -30.28 39.18
CA ILE A 4 -20.85 -29.16 38.51
C ILE A 4 -20.34 -29.61 37.13
N ILE A 5 -19.70 -30.77 37.06
CA ILE A 5 -19.20 -31.35 35.80
C ILE A 5 -20.36 -31.58 34.83
N ASN A 6 -21.48 -32.09 35.31
CA ASN A 6 -22.67 -32.31 34.47
C ASN A 6 -23.26 -30.99 33.95
N ASN A 7 -23.26 -29.93 34.77
CA ASN A 7 -23.70 -28.61 34.32
C ASN A 7 -22.76 -28.02 33.24
N ILE A 8 -21.44 -28.19 33.40
CA ILE A 8 -20.44 -27.78 32.40
C ILE A 8 -20.62 -28.59 31.10
N SER A 9 -20.88 -29.90 31.21
CA SER A 9 -21.18 -30.77 30.06
C SER A 9 -22.40 -30.27 29.27
N LYS A 10 -23.49 -29.92 29.97
CA LYS A 10 -24.68 -29.33 29.36
C LYS A 10 -24.39 -27.99 28.67
N LEU A 11 -23.61 -27.12 29.31
CA LEU A 11 -23.20 -25.83 28.73
C LEU A 11 -22.37 -26.05 27.45
N HIS A 12 -21.40 -26.96 27.51
CA HIS A 12 -20.57 -27.33 26.36
C HIS A 12 -21.42 -27.83 25.18
N SER A 13 -22.43 -28.67 25.44
CA SER A 13 -23.31 -29.23 24.43
C SER A 13 -24.35 -28.25 23.87
N SER A 14 -24.74 -27.22 24.64
CA SER A 14 -25.68 -26.17 24.16
C SER A 14 -25.12 -25.28 23.05
N LEU A 15 -23.80 -25.23 22.87
CA LEU A 15 -23.17 -24.45 21.81
C LEU A 15 -23.20 -25.26 20.50
N SER A 16 -23.93 -24.81 19.49
CA SER A 16 -24.01 -25.54 18.21
C SER A 16 -22.88 -25.16 17.23
N THR A 17 -22.36 -23.93 17.29
CA THR A 17 -21.44 -23.37 16.27
C THR A 17 -20.13 -22.77 16.82
N GLY A 18 -20.04 -22.52 18.12
CA GLY A 18 -18.88 -21.87 18.75
C GLY A 18 -17.70 -22.81 19.05
N ARG A 19 -16.93 -23.24 18.04
CA ARG A 19 -15.76 -24.13 18.24
C ARG A 19 -14.75 -23.59 19.27
N TYR A 20 -14.50 -22.28 19.28
CA TYR A 20 -13.59 -21.64 20.24
C TYR A 20 -14.16 -21.65 21.66
N GLN A 21 -15.42 -21.24 21.82
CA GLN A 21 -16.12 -21.24 23.11
C GLN A 21 -16.21 -22.66 23.71
N LYS A 22 -16.47 -23.68 22.88
CA LYS A 22 -16.43 -25.09 23.30
C LYS A 22 -15.09 -25.49 23.91
N SER A 23 -13.98 -25.14 23.25
CA SER A 23 -12.64 -25.44 23.79
C SER A 23 -12.33 -24.69 25.09
N THR A 24 -12.88 -23.48 25.28
CA THR A 24 -12.75 -22.73 26.54
C THR A 24 -13.60 -23.34 27.65
N ILE A 25 -14.83 -23.76 27.38
CA ILE A 25 -15.65 -24.43 28.40
C ILE A 25 -15.05 -25.78 28.78
N LEU A 26 -14.51 -26.51 27.80
CA LEU A 26 -13.81 -27.78 28.03
C LEU A 26 -12.53 -27.57 28.85
N SER A 27 -11.84 -26.41 28.76
CA SER A 27 -10.61 -26.17 29.51
C SER A 27 -10.84 -26.12 31.02
N LEU A 28 -12.06 -25.82 31.48
CA LEU A 28 -12.44 -25.85 32.90
C LEU A 28 -12.30 -27.24 33.55
N VAL A 29 -12.30 -28.30 32.74
CA VAL A 29 -12.24 -29.69 33.22
C VAL A 29 -11.10 -30.50 32.58
N ALA A 30 -10.41 -29.94 31.59
CA ALA A 30 -9.38 -30.65 30.81
C ALA A 30 -8.03 -30.84 31.54
N SER A 31 -7.76 -30.09 32.62
CA SER A 31 -6.59 -30.31 33.48
C SER A 31 -6.77 -31.53 34.39
N GLU A 32 -7.98 -31.74 34.89
CA GLU A 32 -8.29 -32.71 35.95
C GLU A 32 -8.67 -34.09 35.41
N PHE A 33 -9.22 -34.16 34.19
CA PHE A 33 -9.78 -35.40 33.64
C PHE A 33 -9.16 -35.80 32.31
N SER A 34 -8.99 -37.11 32.15
CA SER A 34 -8.60 -37.72 30.87
C SER A 34 -9.74 -37.63 29.84
N PRO A 35 -9.41 -37.74 28.53
CA PRO A 35 -10.42 -37.74 27.48
C PRO A 35 -11.53 -38.78 27.67
N SER A 36 -11.19 -40.01 28.09
CA SER A 36 -12.17 -41.09 28.29
C SER A 36 -13.12 -40.81 29.45
N GLN A 37 -12.63 -40.20 30.54
CA GLN A 37 -13.48 -39.77 31.65
C GLN A 37 -14.44 -38.66 31.22
N LEU A 38 -13.96 -37.66 30.48
CA LEU A 38 -14.83 -36.60 29.97
C LEU A 38 -15.90 -37.12 29.01
N SER A 39 -15.55 -38.07 28.13
CA SER A 39 -16.55 -38.76 27.30
C SER A 39 -17.60 -39.49 28.15
N SER A 40 -17.20 -40.13 29.25
CA SER A 40 -18.15 -40.77 30.18
C SER A 40 -19.08 -39.76 30.89
N PHE A 41 -18.68 -38.49 30.97
CA PHE A 41 -19.48 -37.39 31.52
C PHE A 41 -20.34 -36.67 30.45
N GLY A 42 -20.37 -37.17 29.21
CA GLY A 42 -21.21 -36.65 28.13
C GLY A 42 -20.61 -35.51 27.32
N PHE A 43 -19.29 -35.28 27.42
CA PHE A 43 -18.61 -34.30 26.57
C PHE A 43 -18.30 -34.88 25.20
N GLU A 44 -18.63 -34.14 24.14
CA GLU A 44 -18.32 -34.49 22.75
C GLU A 44 -17.27 -33.53 22.16
N PHE A 45 -16.09 -34.04 21.83
CA PHE A 45 -15.01 -33.21 21.28
C PHE A 45 -14.09 -34.00 20.37
N SER A 46 -13.39 -33.31 19.47
CA SER A 46 -12.28 -33.88 18.72
C SER A 46 -11.00 -33.92 19.56
N ARG A 47 -10.03 -34.75 19.15
CA ARG A 47 -8.71 -34.79 19.78
C ARG A 47 -7.98 -33.44 19.74
N THR A 48 -8.14 -32.67 18.66
CA THR A 48 -7.59 -31.33 18.55
C THR A 48 -8.23 -30.35 19.52
N GLN A 49 -9.56 -30.41 19.69
CA GLN A 49 -10.27 -29.57 20.67
C GLN A 49 -9.84 -29.86 22.11
N PHE A 50 -9.64 -31.13 22.47
CA PHE A 50 -9.13 -31.50 23.79
C PHE A 50 -7.72 -30.95 24.04
N ASN A 51 -6.81 -31.08 23.07
CA ASN A 51 -5.46 -30.55 23.19
C ASN A 51 -5.46 -29.02 23.35
N THR A 52 -6.29 -28.31 22.57
CA THR A 52 -6.45 -26.86 22.70
C THR A 52 -7.03 -26.48 24.07
N ALA A 53 -8.02 -27.22 24.56
CA ALA A 53 -8.60 -27.00 25.89
C ALA A 53 -7.55 -27.19 27.00
N LYS A 54 -6.72 -28.23 26.90
CA LYS A 54 -5.64 -28.49 27.86
C LYS A 54 -4.58 -27.39 27.84
N GLN A 55 -4.22 -26.89 26.65
CA GLN A 55 -3.30 -25.75 26.52
C GLN A 55 -3.89 -24.48 27.16
N LYS A 56 -5.15 -24.17 26.87
CA LYS A 56 -5.85 -23.03 27.49
C LYS A 56 -5.88 -23.11 29.00
N ALA A 57 -6.13 -24.30 29.55
CA ALA A 57 -6.10 -24.53 30.99
C ALA A 57 -4.71 -24.28 31.59
N SER A 58 -3.64 -24.67 30.88
CA SER A 58 -2.25 -24.41 31.34
C SER A 58 -1.83 -22.94 31.24
N GLU A 59 -2.45 -22.18 30.35
CA GLU A 59 -2.20 -20.75 30.15
C GLU A 59 -3.15 -19.84 30.95
N ASP A 60 -4.03 -20.41 31.79
CA ASP A 60 -5.08 -19.70 32.55
C ASP A 60 -6.01 -18.85 31.64
N GLN A 61 -6.21 -19.29 30.40
CA GLN A 61 -6.99 -18.58 29.38
C GLN A 61 -8.44 -19.12 29.32
N PHE A 62 -9.31 -18.51 30.13
CA PHE A 62 -10.74 -18.86 30.22
C PHE A 62 -11.68 -17.86 29.52
N THR A 63 -11.15 -17.00 28.64
CA THR A 63 -11.97 -16.00 27.94
C THR A 63 -12.84 -16.63 26.85
N LEU A 64 -14.09 -16.17 26.77
CA LEU A 64 -15.06 -16.58 25.73
C LEU A 64 -15.01 -15.68 24.49
N ASP A 65 -14.15 -14.67 24.50
CA ASP A 65 -13.96 -13.76 23.37
C ASP A 65 -13.47 -14.51 22.14
N ASP A 66 -13.88 -14.03 20.97
CA ASP A 66 -13.43 -14.60 19.71
C ASP A 66 -11.90 -14.53 19.61
N TYR A 67 -11.31 -15.65 19.16
CA TYR A 67 -9.87 -15.78 18.97
C TYR A 67 -9.33 -14.61 18.13
N GLN A 68 -8.60 -13.72 18.80
CA GLN A 68 -7.84 -12.69 18.11
C GLN A 68 -6.58 -13.33 17.56
N ARG A 69 -6.53 -13.51 16.24
CA ARG A 69 -5.28 -13.88 15.56
C ARG A 69 -4.23 -12.84 15.90
N HIS A 70 -3.24 -13.22 16.70
CA HIS A 70 -2.02 -12.45 16.83
C HIS A 70 -1.29 -12.49 15.48
N ILE A 71 -1.50 -11.47 14.64
CA ILE A 71 -0.75 -11.26 13.41
C ILE A 71 0.56 -10.57 13.81
N PRO A 72 1.73 -11.23 13.73
CA PRO A 72 2.99 -10.57 13.99
C PRO A 72 3.11 -9.38 13.03
N LYS A 73 3.57 -8.22 13.52
CA LYS A 73 3.93 -7.11 12.64
C LYS A 73 4.91 -7.63 11.58
N SER A 74 4.64 -7.32 10.31
CA SER A 74 5.47 -7.71 9.16
C SER A 74 6.95 -7.50 9.45
N ARG A 75 7.76 -8.56 9.29
CA ARG A 75 9.20 -8.59 9.63
C ARG A 75 10.12 -7.99 8.56
N SER A 76 9.64 -7.27 7.57
CA SER A 76 10.51 -6.70 6.54
C SER A 76 10.25 -5.21 6.31
N ALA A 77 10.62 -4.39 7.30
CA ALA A 77 10.97 -3.01 6.96
C ALA A 77 12.20 -3.08 6.05
N VAL A 78 12.03 -2.70 4.78
CA VAL A 78 13.14 -2.52 3.86
C VAL A 78 14.12 -1.54 4.51
N GLY A 79 15.39 -1.93 4.63
CA GLY A 79 16.40 -1.09 5.27
C GLY A 79 16.45 0.29 4.63
N GLN A 80 16.60 1.34 5.43
CA GLN A 80 16.60 2.72 4.95
C GLN A 80 17.68 2.95 3.88
N THR A 81 18.81 2.25 3.98
CA THR A 81 19.88 2.27 2.98
C THR A 81 19.41 1.83 1.58
N VAL A 82 18.55 0.82 1.50
CA VAL A 82 17.97 0.35 0.23
C VAL A 82 16.96 1.38 -0.30
N VAL A 83 16.19 2.01 0.59
CA VAL A 83 15.26 3.09 0.22
C VAL A 83 16.01 4.26 -0.39
N ASP A 84 17.11 4.69 0.23
CA ASP A 84 17.91 5.82 -0.22
C ASP A 84 18.66 5.49 -1.52
N LEU A 85 19.12 4.24 -1.68
CA LEU A 85 19.66 3.75 -2.93
C LEU A 85 18.62 3.79 -4.06
N VAL A 86 17.39 3.30 -3.83
CA VAL A 86 16.32 3.38 -4.84
C VAL A 86 16.02 4.82 -5.22
N LYS A 87 15.97 5.75 -4.25
CA LYS A 87 15.78 7.19 -4.51
C LYS A 87 16.91 7.77 -5.37
N SER A 88 18.17 7.42 -5.12
CA SER A 88 19.29 7.96 -5.89
C SER A 88 19.23 7.54 -7.37
N TYR A 89 18.85 6.29 -7.65
CA TYR A 89 18.62 5.83 -9.02
C TYR A 89 17.42 6.52 -9.67
N LEU A 90 16.32 6.71 -8.94
CA LEU A 90 15.18 7.46 -9.47
C LEU A 90 15.59 8.89 -9.84
N HIS A 91 16.36 9.56 -9.00
CA HIS A 91 16.87 10.91 -9.28
C HIS A 91 17.78 10.95 -10.50
N ARG A 92 18.70 9.98 -10.65
CA ARG A 92 19.60 9.86 -11.81
C ARG A 92 18.85 9.80 -13.14
N TYR A 93 17.71 9.12 -13.18
CA TYR A 93 16.88 8.96 -14.37
C TYR A 93 15.65 9.87 -14.35
N SER A 94 15.77 11.08 -13.80
CA SER A 94 14.65 12.00 -13.68
C SER A 94 14.97 13.43 -14.10
N GLN A 95 13.91 14.16 -14.44
CA GLN A 95 13.92 15.59 -14.76
C GLN A 95 12.77 16.28 -14.03
N PRO A 96 12.97 17.52 -13.55
CA PRO A 96 11.90 18.28 -12.93
C PRO A 96 10.77 18.55 -13.93
N SER A 97 9.53 18.62 -13.42
CA SER A 97 8.36 19.00 -14.23
C SER A 97 8.58 20.36 -14.92
N SER A 98 8.30 20.42 -16.22
CA SER A 98 8.28 21.69 -16.97
C SER A 98 7.06 22.55 -16.63
N ILE A 99 6.05 21.97 -15.99
CA ILE A 99 4.88 22.67 -15.47
C ILE A 99 5.17 23.07 -14.02
N THR A 100 5.29 24.37 -13.78
CA THR A 100 5.45 24.97 -12.45
C THR A 100 4.23 24.66 -11.57
N GLY A 101 4.48 24.28 -10.31
CA GLY A 101 3.43 24.04 -9.30
C GLY A 101 2.80 22.64 -9.29
N ARG A 102 3.17 21.73 -10.21
CA ARG A 102 2.60 20.37 -10.21
C ARG A 102 3.11 19.57 -9.01
N ARG A 103 2.21 19.22 -8.09
CA ARG A 103 2.51 18.53 -6.82
C ARG A 103 1.68 17.26 -6.65
N VAL A 104 2.13 16.36 -5.77
CA VAL A 104 1.45 15.10 -5.41
C VAL A 104 1.25 15.04 -3.91
N GLY A 105 0.01 14.75 -3.50
CA GLY A 105 -0.39 14.69 -2.10
C GLY A 105 -0.46 16.06 -1.46
N GLU A 106 -1.07 16.12 -0.29
CA GLU A 106 -1.00 17.26 0.64
C GLU A 106 -0.24 16.75 1.87
N ASP A 107 0.80 17.47 2.27
CA ASP A 107 1.40 17.24 3.59
C ASP A 107 0.54 17.92 4.67
N ILE A 108 0.93 17.73 5.93
CA ILE A 108 0.27 18.34 7.11
C ILE A 108 0.22 19.88 7.04
N ASN A 109 1.06 20.50 6.20
CA ASN A 109 1.15 21.94 6.00
C ASN A 109 0.49 22.39 4.68
N GLY A 110 -0.19 21.50 3.95
CA GLY A 110 -0.82 21.78 2.66
C GLY A 110 0.16 21.95 1.49
N ILE A 111 1.45 21.66 1.67
CA ILE A 111 2.48 21.76 0.64
C ILE A 111 2.74 20.38 0.02
N GLY A 112 2.16 20.12 -1.14
CA GLY A 112 2.41 18.86 -1.85
C GLY A 112 3.85 18.69 -2.34
N THR A 113 4.30 17.44 -2.51
CA THR A 113 5.65 17.15 -3.03
C THR A 113 5.72 17.43 -4.53
N PRO A 114 6.74 18.12 -5.05
CA PRO A 114 6.90 18.36 -6.49
C PRO A 114 6.92 17.07 -7.31
N VAL A 115 6.20 17.06 -8.43
CA VAL A 115 6.26 15.97 -9.42
C VAL A 115 7.60 16.01 -10.14
N ILE A 116 8.25 14.85 -10.23
CA ILE A 116 9.46 14.64 -11.01
C ILE A 116 9.16 13.58 -12.08
N TYR A 117 9.58 13.83 -13.31
CA TYR A 117 9.35 12.92 -14.43
C TYR A 117 10.55 12.04 -14.68
N LEU A 118 10.31 10.73 -14.80
CA LEU A 118 11.33 9.76 -15.15
C LEU A 118 11.61 9.78 -16.66
N THR A 119 12.89 9.85 -17.03
CA THR A 119 13.35 9.73 -18.43
C THR A 119 13.30 8.28 -18.91
N GLN A 120 13.39 7.33 -17.98
CA GLN A 120 13.34 5.89 -18.22
C GLN A 120 12.19 5.21 -17.47
N THR A 121 11.87 3.97 -17.85
CA THR A 121 10.84 3.21 -17.14
C THR A 121 11.35 2.74 -15.77
N LYS A 122 10.45 2.61 -14.79
CA LYS A 122 10.77 2.03 -13.48
C LYS A 122 11.37 0.62 -13.60
N SER A 123 10.91 -0.16 -14.59
CA SER A 123 11.48 -1.47 -14.91
C SER A 123 12.96 -1.37 -15.35
N TYR A 124 13.27 -0.46 -16.27
CA TYR A 124 14.66 -0.21 -16.69
C TYR A 124 15.55 0.17 -15.50
N ILE A 125 15.08 1.12 -14.67
CA ILE A 125 15.82 1.58 -13.49
C ILE A 125 16.06 0.44 -12.51
N TYR A 126 15.07 -0.42 -12.27
CA TYR A 126 15.20 -1.61 -11.43
C TYR A 126 16.28 -2.57 -11.95
N HIS A 127 16.26 -2.90 -13.24
CA HIS A 127 17.26 -3.78 -13.83
C HIS A 127 18.66 -3.18 -13.81
N GLN A 128 18.79 -1.87 -14.03
CA GLN A 128 20.07 -1.17 -13.93
C GLN A 128 20.61 -1.19 -12.49
N LEU A 129 19.74 -0.98 -11.50
CA LEU A 129 20.09 -1.04 -10.08
C LEU A 129 20.59 -2.44 -9.68
N LEU A 130 19.96 -3.51 -10.14
CA LEU A 130 20.43 -4.89 -9.89
C LEU A 130 21.73 -5.21 -10.64
N LYS A 131 21.88 -4.70 -11.86
CA LYS A 131 23.11 -4.87 -12.66
C LYS A 131 24.31 -4.23 -11.98
N GLU A 132 24.14 -3.04 -11.41
CA GLU A 132 25.18 -2.31 -10.69
C GLU A 132 25.38 -2.84 -9.25
N ASN A 133 24.43 -3.60 -8.70
CA ASN A 133 24.47 -4.13 -7.33
C ASN A 133 24.05 -5.62 -7.29
N PRO A 134 24.89 -6.56 -7.77
CA PRO A 134 24.52 -7.97 -7.90
C PRO A 134 24.23 -8.68 -6.55
N GLY A 135 24.74 -8.16 -5.43
CA GLY A 135 24.46 -8.68 -4.09
C GLY A 135 23.14 -8.19 -3.46
N LEU A 136 22.44 -7.25 -4.11
CA LEU A 136 21.24 -6.64 -3.54
C LEU A 136 20.03 -7.57 -3.67
N LYS A 137 19.50 -8.01 -2.52
CA LYS A 137 18.26 -8.80 -2.44
C LYS A 137 17.03 -7.88 -2.42
N LEU A 138 16.69 -7.30 -3.58
CA LEU A 138 15.51 -6.47 -3.77
C LEU A 138 14.58 -7.08 -4.81
N GLY A 139 13.38 -7.48 -4.39
CA GLY A 139 12.35 -7.96 -5.30
C GLY A 139 11.65 -6.82 -6.07
N PRO A 140 11.05 -7.10 -7.24
CA PRO A 140 10.42 -6.07 -8.06
C PRO A 140 9.23 -5.42 -7.34
N SER A 141 8.39 -6.19 -6.66
CA SER A 141 7.25 -5.65 -5.88
C SER A 141 7.71 -4.70 -4.78
N THR A 142 8.79 -5.07 -4.08
CA THR A 142 9.40 -4.24 -3.03
C THR A 142 9.96 -2.96 -3.61
N PHE A 143 10.62 -3.02 -4.77
CA PHE A 143 11.10 -1.83 -5.49
C PHE A 143 9.95 -0.86 -5.80
N TYR A 144 8.83 -1.34 -6.36
CA TYR A 144 7.69 -0.49 -6.67
C TYR A 144 7.04 0.12 -5.42
N ASN A 145 6.98 -0.62 -4.31
CA ASN A 145 6.45 -0.13 -3.04
C ASN A 145 7.32 0.96 -2.41
N VAL A 146 8.63 0.85 -2.58
CA VAL A 146 9.61 1.82 -2.05
C VAL A 146 9.73 3.07 -2.93
N CYS A 147 9.40 2.97 -4.23
CA CYS A 147 9.40 4.11 -5.15
C CYS A 147 8.41 5.20 -4.70
N PRO A 148 8.87 6.44 -4.43
CA PRO A 148 7.96 7.52 -4.05
C PRO A 148 6.96 7.86 -5.17
N LYS A 149 5.72 8.20 -4.78
CA LYS A 149 4.60 8.46 -5.70
C LYS A 149 4.77 9.72 -6.56
N ASN A 150 5.67 10.62 -6.17
CA ASN A 150 5.96 11.86 -6.91
C ASN A 150 6.81 11.63 -8.18
N PHE A 151 7.47 10.47 -8.31
CA PHE A 151 8.14 10.06 -9.54
C PHE A 151 7.16 9.44 -10.53
N LYS A 152 6.89 10.15 -11.62
CA LYS A 152 5.90 9.79 -12.63
C LYS A 152 6.54 9.59 -14.00
N LYS A 153 5.92 8.76 -14.84
CA LYS A 153 6.27 8.71 -16.27
C LYS A 153 5.59 9.90 -16.97
N PRO A 154 6.28 10.66 -17.83
CA PRO A 154 5.62 11.69 -18.63
C PRO A 154 4.62 11.05 -19.59
N ILE A 155 3.44 11.65 -19.72
CA ILE A 155 2.37 11.21 -20.62
C ILE A 155 2.30 12.15 -21.81
N LYS A 156 2.50 13.46 -21.59
CA LYS A 156 2.44 14.51 -22.61
C LYS A 156 3.83 15.10 -22.84
N ARG A 157 4.10 15.58 -24.06
CA ARG A 157 5.34 16.31 -24.38
C ARG A 157 5.57 17.51 -23.46
N THR A 158 4.49 18.17 -23.05
CA THR A 158 4.50 19.31 -22.12
C THR A 158 4.91 18.95 -20.68
N ASP A 159 4.90 17.67 -20.30
CA ASP A 159 5.27 17.26 -18.95
C ASP A 159 6.79 17.50 -18.69
N MET A 160 7.63 17.30 -19.71
CA MET A 160 9.09 17.47 -19.61
C MET A 160 9.68 18.57 -20.48
N CYS A 161 8.90 19.18 -21.39
CA CYS A 161 9.41 20.21 -22.30
C CYS A 161 8.78 21.58 -22.03
N LYS A 162 9.61 22.53 -21.54
CA LYS A 162 9.20 23.93 -21.31
C LYS A 162 8.75 24.62 -22.61
N LEU A 163 9.39 24.29 -23.73
CA LEU A 163 9.01 24.83 -25.04
C LEU A 163 7.61 24.35 -25.43
N CYS A 164 7.31 23.06 -25.32
CA CYS A 164 5.97 22.55 -25.60
C CYS A 164 4.91 23.15 -24.65
N VAL A 165 5.27 23.46 -23.38
CA VAL A 165 4.37 24.17 -22.45
C VAL A 165 4.08 25.58 -22.96
N ALA A 166 5.10 26.32 -23.39
CA ALA A 166 4.95 27.65 -23.95
C ALA A 166 4.13 27.62 -25.24
N GLU A 167 4.44 26.71 -26.15
CA GLU A 167 3.72 26.43 -27.39
C GLU A 167 2.23 26.19 -27.13
N SER A 168 1.90 25.26 -26.21
CA SER A 168 0.51 24.96 -25.84
C SER A 168 -0.21 26.16 -25.20
N LYS A 169 0.51 27.01 -24.46
CA LYS A 169 -0.05 28.23 -23.87
C LYS A 169 -0.38 29.26 -24.94
N VAL A 170 0.54 29.46 -25.89
CA VAL A 170 0.38 30.37 -27.04
C VAL A 170 -0.77 29.90 -27.94
N GLU A 171 -0.84 28.61 -28.24
CA GLU A 171 -1.93 28.02 -29.04
C GLU A 171 -3.30 28.22 -28.38
N LYS A 172 -3.42 28.02 -27.06
CA LYS A 172 -4.66 28.28 -26.33
C LYS A 172 -5.05 29.77 -26.35
N MET A 173 -4.07 30.66 -26.19
CA MET A 173 -4.31 32.10 -26.29
C MET A 173 -4.81 32.50 -27.68
N TYR A 174 -4.22 31.93 -28.73
CA TYR A 174 -4.66 32.15 -30.10
C TYR A 174 -6.08 31.63 -30.32
N ARG A 175 -6.37 30.38 -29.96
CA ARG A 175 -7.72 29.79 -30.11
C ARG A 175 -8.78 30.62 -29.38
N SER A 176 -8.49 31.08 -28.17
CA SER A 176 -9.39 31.95 -27.39
C SER A 176 -9.61 33.31 -28.06
N ALA A 177 -8.56 33.89 -28.66
CA ALA A 177 -8.65 35.19 -29.34
C ALA A 177 -9.43 35.11 -30.66
N VAL A 178 -9.43 33.94 -31.31
CA VAL A 178 -10.17 33.69 -32.55
C VAL A 178 -11.64 33.30 -32.29
N SER A 179 -11.93 32.64 -31.16
CA SER A 179 -13.29 32.20 -30.82
C SER A 179 -14.17 33.28 -30.19
N SER A 180 -13.59 34.35 -29.61
CA SER A 180 -14.37 35.48 -29.13
C SER A 180 -14.88 36.27 -30.34
N HIS A 181 -16.17 36.14 -30.66
CA HIS A 181 -16.83 36.88 -31.72
C HIS A 181 -16.64 38.39 -31.53
N GLY A 182 -15.71 38.96 -32.30
CA GLY A 182 -15.41 40.39 -32.33
C GLY A 182 -13.98 40.72 -31.89
N ILE A 183 -13.11 40.91 -32.89
CA ILE A 183 -11.94 41.80 -32.86
C ILE A 183 -10.85 41.42 -31.86
N ASN A 184 -9.84 40.67 -32.34
CA ASN A 184 -8.47 41.20 -32.33
C ASN A 184 -7.57 40.43 -33.33
N SER A 185 -7.84 40.58 -34.63
CA SER A 185 -7.03 39.96 -35.69
C SER A 185 -5.55 40.33 -35.57
N GLU A 186 -5.25 41.54 -35.07
CA GLU A 186 -3.90 42.03 -34.85
C GLU A 186 -3.21 41.36 -33.65
N ARG A 187 -3.91 41.18 -32.52
CA ARG A 187 -3.41 40.38 -31.38
C ARG A 187 -3.19 38.93 -31.77
N ALA A 188 -4.10 38.33 -32.54
CA ALA A 188 -3.92 36.98 -33.07
C ALA A 188 -2.68 36.89 -33.97
N ARG A 189 -2.46 37.87 -34.86
CA ARG A 189 -1.30 37.95 -35.74
C ARG A 189 0.01 38.16 -34.97
N LYS A 190 0.01 38.99 -33.92
CA LYS A 190 1.16 39.22 -33.05
C LYS A 190 1.53 37.97 -32.26
N ILE A 191 0.55 37.24 -31.74
CA ILE A 191 0.73 35.95 -31.04
C ILE A 191 1.31 34.90 -32.00
N MET A 192 0.83 34.84 -33.25
CA MET A 192 1.30 33.90 -34.26
C MET A 192 2.71 34.22 -34.77
N LYS A 193 3.07 35.51 -34.88
CA LYS A 193 4.44 35.93 -35.20
C LYS A 193 5.41 35.56 -34.09
N THR A 194 5.06 35.81 -32.83
CA THR A 194 5.86 35.37 -31.68
C THR A 194 6.03 33.84 -31.67
N TYR A 195 5.00 33.08 -32.03
CA TYR A 195 5.09 31.62 -32.18
C TYR A 195 6.09 31.19 -33.26
N GLN A 196 6.08 31.84 -34.43
CA GLN A 196 7.02 31.57 -35.52
C GLN A 196 8.46 31.96 -35.15
N ASP A 197 8.65 33.15 -34.58
CA ASP A 197 9.96 33.62 -34.12
C ASP A 197 10.59 32.69 -33.06
N TYR A 198 9.77 32.05 -32.20
CA TYR A 198 10.24 31.03 -31.25
C TYR A 198 10.66 29.71 -31.90
N ASN A 199 10.06 29.34 -33.04
CA ASN A 199 10.40 28.13 -33.79
C ASN A 199 11.62 28.32 -34.69
N ASP A 200 11.88 29.54 -35.16
CA ASP A 200 13.00 29.85 -36.08
C ASP A 200 14.33 30.12 -35.35
N CYS A 201 14.33 30.26 -34.01
CA CYS A 201 15.53 30.47 -33.20
C CYS A 201 16.25 29.17 -32.76
N TYR A 202 15.76 27.98 -33.17
CA TYR A 202 16.31 26.65 -32.82
C TYR A 202 16.16 25.66 -33.97
#